data_AF-A0A850DN38-F1
#
_entry.id   AF-A0A850DN38-F1
#
_cell.length_a   1.000
_cell.length_b   1.000
_cell.length_c   1.000
_cell.angle_alpha   90.00
_cell.angle_beta   90.00
_cell.angle_gamma   90.00
#
_symmetry.space_group_name_H-M   'P 1'
#
loop_
_entity.id
_entity.type
_entity.pdbx_description
1 polymer ?
#
loop_
_entity_poly.entity_id
_entity_poly.type
_entity_poly.pdbx_seq_one_letter_code
_entity_poly.pdbx_strand_id
1 'polypeptide(L)'
;MSRTRTRATNSWPSTSSDEVISSACRPIRCGEAAPSHGLFGEGVETDPVAIDVNVDAALVLKDLVGIDSYPQVLMLRPNIFRVDHREQVHAVVRNQLVDAGIIVRDADGDEVAGDRVHPHVAEWLHCLDRPDMEMVVRIVDLGPDRTPLTMLRMSLVRRDDLHVLAVRLEDHLVIQQVYNDTKQLGTISAALLAALGPKPALRFTSFTATQAQLREVEGTAEDVRQAFVELGAERHAATVVARALNEPTRRAEVVLGQYSVDGRVQPRISLTVVDSEAGRMVVTPRYGIDDQLWTTYLPGDDAAVHAGIAALVELLPVRSWFDTRRTDLGGTTS
;
A
#
# COMPACT_ATOMS: atom_id res chain seq x y z
N MET A 1 40.89 -37.42 30.25
CA MET A 1 40.38 -37.38 28.86
C MET A 1 39.56 -36.12 28.71
N SER A 2 40.10 -35.16 27.96
CA SER A 2 39.65 -33.76 27.87
C SER A 2 38.41 -33.62 26.98
N ARG A 3 37.45 -32.79 27.41
CA ARG A 3 36.26 -32.40 26.63
C ARG A 3 36.63 -31.29 25.66
N THR A 4 36.58 -31.55 24.36
CA THR A 4 36.72 -30.52 23.32
C THR A 4 35.35 -29.92 23.02
N ARG A 5 35.18 -28.63 23.36
CA ARG A 5 34.01 -27.80 23.00
C ARG A 5 34.28 -27.21 21.61
N THR A 6 33.57 -27.65 20.58
CA THR A 6 33.60 -27.00 19.26
C THR A 6 32.70 -25.77 19.32
N ARG A 7 33.30 -24.58 19.15
CA ARG A 7 32.63 -23.28 19.12
C ARG A 7 32.14 -23.04 17.68
N ALA A 8 30.84 -23.08 17.45
CA ALA A 8 30.27 -22.66 16.17
C ALA A 8 30.44 -21.14 16.05
N THR A 9 31.25 -20.71 15.08
CA THR A 9 31.38 -19.30 14.70
C THR A 9 30.23 -18.94 13.78
N ASN A 10 29.31 -18.09 14.25
CA ASN A 10 28.34 -17.42 13.39
C ASN A 10 29.08 -16.38 12.53
N SER A 11 29.55 -16.79 11.36
CA SER A 11 29.97 -15.86 10.31
C SER A 11 28.72 -15.42 9.55
N TRP A 12 28.31 -14.17 9.75
CA TRP A 12 27.37 -13.50 8.87
C TRP A 12 28.05 -13.29 7.51
N PRO A 13 27.36 -13.48 6.38
CA PRO A 13 27.94 -13.16 5.08
C PRO A 13 28.23 -11.65 5.02
N SER A 14 29.49 -11.30 4.79
CA SER A 14 29.87 -9.92 4.47
C SER A 14 29.51 -9.65 3.02
N THR A 15 28.39 -8.98 2.78
CA THR A 15 28.08 -8.39 1.47
C THR A 15 29.19 -7.40 1.12
N SER A 16 29.84 -7.56 -0.03
CA SER A 16 30.92 -6.66 -0.46
C SER A 16 30.33 -5.29 -0.80
N SER A 17 31.13 -4.23 -0.67
CA SER A 17 30.70 -2.86 -1.01
C SER A 17 30.21 -2.75 -2.46
N ASP A 18 30.75 -3.54 -3.38
CA ASP A 18 30.38 -3.55 -4.80
C ASP A 18 28.94 -4.07 -5.03
N GLU A 19 28.48 -5.05 -4.25
CA GLU A 19 27.13 -5.61 -4.36
C GLU A 19 26.07 -4.65 -3.79
N VAL A 20 26.43 -3.92 -2.73
CA VAL A 20 25.58 -2.86 -2.14
C VAL A 20 25.45 -1.67 -3.11
N ILE A 21 26.56 -1.25 -3.74
CA ILE A 21 26.57 -0.18 -4.73
C ILE A 21 25.78 -0.59 -5.99
N SER A 22 25.86 -1.85 -6.40
CA SER A 22 25.11 -2.35 -7.57
C SER A 22 23.59 -2.26 -7.39
N SER A 23 23.07 -2.44 -6.17
CA SER A 23 21.64 -2.24 -5.86
C SER A 23 21.22 -0.77 -5.99
N ALA A 24 22.09 0.16 -5.54
CA ALA A 24 21.89 1.60 -5.62
C ALA A 24 21.98 2.18 -7.05
N CYS A 25 22.51 1.42 -8.01
CA CYS A 25 22.63 1.83 -9.42
C CYS A 25 21.34 1.66 -10.26
N ARG A 26 20.20 1.31 -9.64
CA ARG A 26 18.92 1.24 -10.37
C ARG A 26 18.41 2.65 -10.74
N PRO A 27 17.83 2.83 -11.94
CA PRO A 27 17.46 4.15 -12.45
C PRO A 27 16.34 4.79 -11.63
N ILE A 28 16.55 6.04 -11.24
CA ILE A 28 15.53 6.93 -10.66
C ILE A 28 14.88 7.73 -11.78
N ARG A 29 13.57 7.95 -11.72
CA ARG A 29 12.84 8.74 -12.72
C ARG A 29 11.87 9.71 -12.07
N CYS A 30 11.73 10.88 -12.69
CA CYS A 30 10.66 11.83 -12.42
C CYS A 30 9.75 11.88 -13.65
N GLY A 31 8.45 11.68 -13.45
CA GLY A 31 7.44 11.84 -14.49
C GLY A 31 7.01 13.30 -14.55
N GLU A 32 7.08 13.91 -15.74
CA GLU A 32 6.67 15.29 -15.97
C GLU A 32 5.22 15.37 -16.46
N ALA A 33 4.51 16.43 -16.06
CA ALA A 33 3.23 16.78 -16.69
C ALA A 33 3.44 17.19 -18.16
N ALA A 34 2.46 16.93 -19.03
CA ALA A 34 2.49 17.49 -20.38
C ALA A 34 2.52 19.02 -20.32
N PRO A 35 3.33 19.72 -21.14
CA PRO A 35 3.46 21.16 -21.05
C PRO A 35 2.10 21.81 -21.34
N SER A 36 1.55 22.53 -20.36
CA SER A 36 0.40 23.39 -20.58
C SER A 36 0.81 24.50 -21.55
N HIS A 37 0.19 24.59 -22.72
CA HIS A 37 0.40 25.69 -23.66
C HIS A 37 -0.12 27.01 -23.07
N GLY A 38 0.70 27.63 -22.22
CA GLY A 38 0.66 29.06 -21.94
C GLY A 38 1.34 29.79 -23.09
N LEU A 39 0.61 30.69 -23.75
CA LEU A 39 1.23 31.70 -24.60
C LEU A 39 2.08 32.61 -23.70
N PHE A 40 3.30 32.92 -24.12
CA PHE A 40 4.40 33.65 -23.45
C PHE A 40 5.40 32.76 -22.69
N GLY A 41 6.69 32.97 -22.99
CA GLY A 41 7.78 32.02 -22.80
C GLY A 41 8.58 32.07 -21.49
N GLU A 42 9.70 31.35 -21.55
CA GLU A 42 10.63 30.88 -20.49
C GLU A 42 10.21 29.56 -19.84
N GLY A 43 11.21 28.68 -19.63
CA GLY A 43 11.05 27.23 -19.47
C GLY A 43 9.98 26.85 -18.46
N VAL A 44 8.97 26.11 -18.93
CA VAL A 44 7.98 25.50 -18.04
C VAL A 44 8.72 24.41 -17.28
N GLU A 45 9.16 24.71 -16.07
CA GLU A 45 9.46 23.71 -15.07
C GLU A 45 8.16 22.92 -14.86
N THR A 46 8.12 21.71 -15.40
CA THR A 46 6.94 20.87 -15.38
C THR A 46 6.82 20.24 -14.01
N ASP A 47 5.72 20.55 -13.31
CA ASP A 47 5.48 19.95 -12.00
C ASP A 47 5.51 18.42 -12.10
N PRO A 48 6.18 17.73 -11.16
CA PRO A 48 6.26 16.28 -11.17
C PRO A 48 4.87 15.70 -10.97
N VAL A 49 4.50 14.69 -11.76
CA VAL A 49 3.24 13.95 -11.59
C VAL A 49 3.43 12.62 -10.85
N ALA A 50 4.65 12.08 -10.91
CA ALA A 50 5.07 10.88 -10.19
C ALA A 50 6.60 10.84 -10.06
N ILE A 51 7.09 10.13 -9.05
CA ILE A 51 8.50 9.73 -8.95
C ILE A 51 8.59 8.21 -8.83
N ASP A 52 9.62 7.62 -9.46
CA ASP A 52 10.00 6.21 -9.35
C ASP A 52 11.40 6.14 -8.77
N VAL A 53 11.50 5.68 -7.53
CA VAL A 53 12.71 5.69 -6.72
C VAL A 53 12.97 4.31 -6.13
N ASN A 54 14.24 4.00 -5.85
CA ASN A 54 14.56 2.82 -5.06
C ASN A 54 14.43 3.09 -3.55
N VAL A 55 14.59 2.05 -2.72
CA VAL A 55 14.50 2.16 -1.25
C VAL A 55 15.52 3.15 -0.69
N ASP A 56 16.76 3.16 -1.19
CA ASP A 56 17.82 4.04 -0.70
C ASP A 56 17.51 5.52 -1.00
N ALA A 57 17.01 5.80 -2.19
CA ALA A 57 16.53 7.12 -2.61
C ALA A 57 15.37 7.61 -1.74
N ALA A 58 14.40 6.74 -1.45
CA ALA A 58 13.34 7.09 -0.51
C ALA A 58 13.91 7.45 0.88
N LEU A 59 14.87 6.68 1.40
CA LEU A 59 15.50 6.98 2.70
C LEU A 59 16.27 8.32 2.69
N VAL A 60 16.98 8.64 1.59
CA VAL A 60 17.62 9.95 1.40
C VAL A 60 16.60 11.08 1.37
N LEU A 61 15.50 10.93 0.63
CA LEU A 61 14.43 11.92 0.54
C LEU A 61 13.77 12.14 1.91
N LYS A 62 13.55 11.06 2.66
CA LYS A 62 13.03 11.15 4.02
C LYS A 62 13.91 12.03 4.91
N ASP A 63 15.22 11.81 4.88
CA ASP A 63 16.16 12.56 5.72
C ASP A 63 16.29 14.02 5.28
N LEU A 64 16.22 14.30 3.97
CA LEU A 64 16.25 15.66 3.41
C LEU A 64 15.00 16.48 3.72
N VAL A 65 13.81 15.89 3.58
CA VAL A 65 12.54 16.56 3.88
C VAL A 65 12.27 16.63 5.39
N GLY A 66 12.89 15.74 6.17
CA GLY A 66 12.71 15.68 7.62
C GLY A 66 11.37 15.05 8.02
N ILE A 67 10.89 14.07 7.26
CA ILE A 67 9.73 13.26 7.68
C ILE A 67 10.16 12.18 8.69
N ASP A 68 9.26 11.82 9.60
CA ASP A 68 9.56 10.84 10.64
C ASP A 68 9.59 9.42 10.07
N SER A 69 8.59 9.08 9.23
CA SER A 69 8.52 7.76 8.60
C SER A 69 7.61 7.70 7.39
N TYR A 70 7.89 6.78 6.48
CA TYR A 70 6.92 6.35 5.48
C TYR A 70 5.82 5.47 6.06
N PRO A 71 4.67 5.33 5.38
CA PRO A 71 3.64 4.38 5.75
C PRO A 71 4.19 2.97 5.98
N GLN A 72 3.83 2.39 7.13
CA GLN A 72 4.41 1.13 7.62
C GLN A 72 4.22 -0.04 6.65
N VAL A 73 3.12 -0.04 5.88
CA VAL A 73 2.88 -1.07 4.86
C VAL A 73 3.98 -1.14 3.82
N LEU A 74 4.63 -0.01 3.49
CA LEU A 74 5.69 0.07 2.50
C LEU A 74 7.00 -0.56 2.99
N MET A 75 7.16 -0.83 4.29
CA MET A 75 8.34 -1.52 4.85
C MET A 75 9.69 -0.86 4.51
N LEU A 76 9.72 0.47 4.39
CA LEU A 76 10.93 1.26 4.13
C LEU A 76 11.67 1.45 5.46
N ARG A 77 12.68 0.61 5.70
CA ARG A 77 13.53 0.65 6.90
C ARG A 77 14.98 0.83 6.48
N PRO A 78 15.83 1.42 7.34
CA PRO A 78 17.26 1.43 7.10
C PRO A 78 17.78 0.01 6.79
N ASN A 79 18.40 -0.14 5.64
CA ASN A 79 18.92 -1.41 5.09
C ASN A 79 20.46 -1.49 5.18
N ILE A 80 21.15 -0.35 5.24
CA ILE A 80 22.62 -0.27 5.40
C ILE A 80 22.97 0.15 6.83
N PHE A 81 23.52 -0.79 7.60
CA PHE A 81 23.85 -0.58 9.02
C PHE A 81 25.24 0.00 9.26
N ARG A 82 26.17 -0.11 8.29
CA ARG A 82 27.50 0.51 8.37
C ARG A 82 27.41 1.96 7.91
N VAL A 83 27.78 2.89 8.79
CA VAL A 83 27.66 4.33 8.54
C VAL A 83 28.42 4.76 7.29
N ASP A 84 29.70 4.39 7.16
CA ASP A 84 30.53 4.77 6.01
C ASP A 84 29.95 4.26 4.67
N HIS A 85 29.39 3.04 4.64
CA HIS A 85 28.77 2.49 3.43
C HIS A 85 27.48 3.23 3.09
N ARG A 86 26.69 3.59 4.11
CA ARG A 86 25.46 4.34 3.92
C ARG A 86 25.77 5.73 3.36
N GLU A 87 26.80 6.40 3.86
CA GLU A 87 27.23 7.71 3.34
C GLU A 87 27.68 7.63 1.88
N GLN A 88 28.44 6.58 1.51
CA GLN A 88 28.85 6.34 0.13
C GLN A 88 27.64 6.12 -0.80
N VAL A 89 26.70 5.27 -0.40
CA VAL A 89 25.47 5.02 -1.17
C VAL A 89 24.61 6.27 -1.27
N HIS A 90 24.42 7.00 -0.16
CA HIS A 90 23.66 8.25 -0.14
C HIS A 90 24.27 9.29 -1.07
N ALA A 91 25.59 9.39 -1.18
CA ALA A 91 26.24 10.31 -2.11
C ALA A 91 25.94 9.97 -3.59
N VAL A 92 25.99 8.69 -3.96
CA VAL A 92 25.63 8.23 -5.32
C VAL A 92 24.16 8.51 -5.62
N VAL A 93 23.28 8.14 -4.69
CA VAL A 93 21.83 8.30 -4.81
C VAL A 93 21.41 9.77 -4.89
N ARG A 94 22.07 10.67 -4.13
CA ARG A 94 21.83 12.12 -4.23
C ARG A 94 22.11 12.65 -5.63
N ASN A 95 23.21 12.24 -6.25
CA ASN A 95 23.50 12.67 -7.62
C ASN A 95 22.43 12.18 -8.61
N GLN A 96 21.97 10.94 -8.47
CA GLN A 96 20.87 10.42 -9.30
C GLN A 96 19.55 11.18 -9.09
N LEU A 97 19.25 11.58 -7.85
CA LEU A 97 18.08 12.38 -7.51
C LEU A 97 18.16 13.80 -8.10
N VAL A 98 19.37 14.39 -8.16
CA VAL A 98 19.61 15.67 -8.85
C VAL A 98 19.43 15.51 -10.35
N ASP A 99 20.04 14.48 -10.94
CA ASP A 99 19.93 14.20 -12.39
C ASP A 99 18.47 13.95 -12.81
N ALA A 100 17.65 13.40 -11.92
CA ALA A 100 16.22 13.19 -12.12
C ALA A 100 15.34 14.42 -11.83
N GLY A 101 15.91 15.56 -11.40
CA GLY A 101 15.16 16.77 -11.05
C GLY A 101 14.33 16.67 -9.76
N ILE A 102 14.52 15.61 -8.97
CA ILE A 102 13.83 15.42 -7.68
C ILE A 102 14.50 16.24 -6.59
N ILE A 103 15.82 16.38 -6.65
CA ILE A 103 16.58 17.37 -5.86
C ILE A 103 16.92 18.55 -6.77
N VAL A 104 16.51 19.74 -6.33
CA VAL A 104 16.86 21.01 -6.95
C VAL A 104 18.03 21.64 -6.19
N ARG A 105 18.97 22.22 -6.93
CA ARG A 105 20.05 23.04 -6.38
C ARG A 105 19.64 24.49 -6.58
N ASP A 106 19.65 25.31 -5.54
CA ASP A 106 19.30 26.73 -5.69
C ASP A 106 20.31 27.38 -6.66
N ALA A 107 19.77 28.04 -7.69
CA ALA A 107 20.55 28.64 -8.78
C ALA A 107 21.17 29.99 -8.39
N ASP A 108 20.70 30.59 -7.30
CA ASP A 108 21.26 31.80 -6.72
C ASP A 108 22.38 31.40 -5.77
N GLY A 109 23.63 31.70 -6.15
CA GLY A 109 24.87 31.27 -5.49
C GLY A 109 25.12 31.79 -4.07
N ASP A 110 24.10 31.77 -3.21
CA ASP A 110 24.25 31.86 -1.77
C ASP A 110 24.79 30.51 -1.26
N GLU A 111 26.01 30.51 -0.76
CA GLU A 111 26.73 29.32 -0.23
C GLU A 111 26.00 28.60 0.93
N VAL A 112 24.83 29.11 1.33
CA VAL A 112 23.99 28.62 2.42
C VAL A 112 22.90 27.63 1.95
N ALA A 113 22.55 27.62 0.66
CA ALA A 113 21.46 26.78 0.15
C ALA A 113 21.95 25.39 -0.27
N GLY A 114 21.78 24.39 0.61
CA GLY A 114 22.07 22.99 0.31
C GLY A 114 21.05 22.33 -0.63
N ASP A 115 21.27 21.05 -0.97
CA ASP A 115 20.34 20.20 -1.71
C ASP A 115 18.90 20.30 -1.14
N ARG A 116 17.92 20.71 -1.95
CA ARG A 116 16.52 20.77 -1.56
C ARG A 116 15.68 19.83 -2.42
N VAL A 117 14.70 19.14 -1.83
CA VAL A 117 13.75 18.31 -2.58
C VAL A 117 12.73 19.21 -3.27
N HIS A 118 12.34 18.85 -4.50
CA HIS A 118 11.31 19.55 -5.26
C HIS A 118 10.05 19.80 -4.39
N PRO A 119 9.50 21.03 -4.34
CA PRO A 119 8.41 21.38 -3.41
C PRO A 119 7.22 20.42 -3.42
N HIS A 120 6.69 20.06 -4.60
CA HIS A 120 5.59 19.10 -4.71
C HIS A 120 5.94 17.69 -4.17
N VAL A 121 7.16 17.22 -4.42
CA VAL A 121 7.62 15.93 -3.88
C VAL A 121 7.72 16.01 -2.35
N ALA A 122 8.21 17.12 -1.79
CA ALA A 122 8.24 17.34 -0.35
C ALA A 122 6.83 17.37 0.26
N GLU A 123 5.85 18.00 -0.39
CA GLU A 123 4.44 17.96 0.02
C GLU A 123 3.88 16.54 0.03
N TRP A 124 4.21 15.73 -0.99
CA TRP A 124 3.78 14.34 -1.04
C TRP A 124 4.36 13.52 0.12
N LEU A 125 5.64 13.74 0.42
CA LEU A 125 6.35 13.11 1.55
C LEU A 125 5.71 13.49 2.89
N HIS A 126 5.35 14.76 3.10
CA HIS A 126 4.64 15.20 4.29
C HIS A 126 3.20 14.65 4.39
N CYS A 127 2.54 14.42 3.25
CA CYS A 127 1.24 13.75 3.21
C CYS A 127 1.34 12.28 3.64
N LEU A 128 2.37 11.56 3.14
CA LEU A 128 2.67 10.18 3.51
C LEU A 128 3.04 10.01 4.99
N ASP A 129 3.75 11.00 5.57
CA ASP A 129 4.19 10.99 6.96
C ASP A 129 3.05 11.28 7.95
N ARG A 130 2.20 12.26 7.63
CA ARG A 130 1.10 12.71 8.51
C ARG A 130 -0.24 12.78 7.79
N PRO A 131 -0.79 11.63 7.38
CA PRO A 131 -2.10 11.58 6.75
C PRO A 131 -3.24 11.78 7.76
N ASP A 132 -4.41 12.18 7.26
CA ASP A 132 -5.72 12.09 7.94
C ASP A 132 -6.32 10.69 7.76
N MET A 133 -6.15 10.13 6.56
CA MET A 133 -6.73 8.86 6.13
C MET A 133 -5.71 8.04 5.34
N GLU A 134 -5.81 6.72 5.44
CA GLU A 134 -4.95 5.80 4.69
C GLU A 134 -5.70 4.53 4.29
N MET A 135 -5.63 4.18 3.01
CA MET A 135 -5.96 2.85 2.50
C MET A 135 -4.68 2.05 2.36
N VAL A 136 -4.57 1.02 3.19
CA VAL A 136 -3.45 0.08 3.23
C VAL A 136 -3.81 -1.15 2.43
N VAL A 137 -2.96 -1.51 1.47
CA VAL A 137 -3.19 -2.66 0.58
C VAL A 137 -1.93 -3.55 0.55
N ARG A 138 -2.14 -4.85 0.72
CA ARG A 138 -1.11 -5.87 0.46
C ARG A 138 -1.64 -6.84 -0.57
N ILE A 139 -1.02 -6.88 -1.74
CA ILE A 139 -1.32 -7.83 -2.81
C ILE A 139 -0.19 -8.84 -2.87
N VAL A 140 -0.52 -10.12 -2.69
CA VAL A 140 0.41 -11.24 -2.68
C VAL A 140 0.11 -12.14 -3.86
N ASP A 141 1.10 -12.34 -4.72
CA ASP A 141 1.06 -13.40 -5.72
C ASP A 141 1.48 -14.73 -5.08
N LEU A 142 0.75 -15.79 -5.37
CA LEU A 142 0.87 -17.08 -4.69
C LEU A 142 1.23 -18.17 -5.70
N GLY A 143 2.21 -19.00 -5.35
CA GLY A 143 2.58 -20.20 -6.08
C GLY A 143 1.63 -21.38 -5.79
N PRO A 144 1.85 -22.55 -6.43
CA PRO A 144 0.98 -23.72 -6.30
C PRO A 144 0.74 -24.19 -4.86
N ASP A 145 1.75 -24.09 -4.00
CA ASP A 145 1.67 -24.49 -2.58
C ASP A 145 1.31 -23.30 -1.66
N ARG A 146 0.67 -22.25 -2.21
CA ARG A 146 0.38 -20.98 -1.53
C ARG A 146 1.62 -20.28 -0.96
N THR A 147 2.78 -20.56 -1.54
CA THR A 147 4.03 -19.87 -1.20
C THR A 147 3.98 -18.45 -1.77
N PRO A 148 4.22 -17.41 -0.96
CA PRO A 148 4.31 -16.04 -1.46
C PRO A 148 5.46 -15.92 -2.47
N LEU A 149 5.15 -15.49 -3.69
CA LEU A 149 6.14 -15.26 -4.75
C LEU A 149 6.63 -13.81 -4.71
N THR A 150 5.68 -12.87 -4.75
CA THR A 150 5.93 -11.43 -4.71
C THR A 150 4.87 -10.76 -3.86
N MET A 151 5.17 -9.54 -3.39
CA MET A 151 4.20 -8.74 -2.66
C MET A 151 4.29 -7.28 -3.08
N LEU A 152 3.20 -6.79 -3.67
CA LEU A 152 2.96 -5.38 -3.91
C LEU A 152 2.32 -4.77 -2.66
N ARG A 153 2.94 -3.71 -2.15
CA ARG A 153 2.48 -2.94 -1.00
C ARG A 153 2.01 -1.60 -1.50
N MET A 154 0.81 -1.19 -1.09
CA MET A 154 0.25 0.09 -1.51
C MET A 154 -0.29 0.83 -0.28
N SER A 155 -0.02 2.13 -0.25
CA SER A 155 -0.60 3.09 0.69
C SER A 155 -1.16 4.25 -0.13
N LEU A 156 -2.48 4.42 -0.11
CA LEU A 156 -3.13 5.64 -0.61
C LEU A 156 -3.51 6.47 0.59
N VAL A 157 -2.85 7.61 0.77
CA VAL A 157 -3.10 8.53 1.86
C VAL A 157 -3.89 9.75 1.40
N ARG A 158 -4.61 10.37 2.33
CA ARG A 158 -5.15 11.72 2.19
C ARG A 158 -4.71 12.58 3.36
N ARG A 159 -4.31 13.81 3.07
CA ARG A 159 -4.18 14.91 4.04
C ARG A 159 -4.85 16.14 3.45
N ASP A 160 -5.86 16.67 4.15
CA ASP A 160 -6.76 17.68 3.60
C ASP A 160 -7.33 17.21 2.24
N ASP A 161 -7.18 17.99 1.16
CA ASP A 161 -7.64 17.58 -0.17
C ASP A 161 -6.55 16.84 -0.99
N LEU A 162 -5.30 16.81 -0.50
CA LEU A 162 -4.18 16.15 -1.18
C LEU A 162 -4.24 14.63 -0.97
N HIS A 163 -4.27 13.87 -2.07
CA HIS A 163 -4.12 12.42 -2.04
C HIS A 163 -2.81 12.00 -2.68
N VAL A 164 -2.09 11.09 -2.02
CA VAL A 164 -0.82 10.57 -2.49
C VAL A 164 -0.86 9.05 -2.47
N LEU A 165 -0.54 8.45 -3.61
CA LEU A 165 -0.39 7.01 -3.76
C LEU A 165 1.08 6.65 -3.72
N ALA A 166 1.44 5.76 -2.80
CA ALA A 166 2.74 5.11 -2.77
C ALA A 166 2.57 3.60 -3.01
N VAL A 167 3.27 3.07 -4.00
CA VAL A 167 3.27 1.64 -4.34
C VAL A 167 4.69 1.11 -4.36
N ARG A 168 4.93 0.06 -3.57
CA ARG A 168 6.21 -0.63 -3.51
C ARG A 168 6.09 -2.05 -4.04
N LEU A 169 7.00 -2.40 -4.94
CA LEU A 169 7.25 -3.78 -5.38
C LEU A 169 8.76 -4.04 -5.29
N GLU A 170 9.15 -4.98 -4.44
CA GLU A 170 10.56 -5.28 -4.16
C GLU A 170 11.33 -4.03 -3.70
N ASP A 171 12.31 -3.56 -4.47
CA ASP A 171 13.13 -2.39 -4.16
C ASP A 171 12.68 -1.12 -4.89
N HIS A 172 11.60 -1.18 -5.67
CA HIS A 172 11.03 -0.05 -6.40
C HIS A 172 9.85 0.55 -5.64
N LEU A 173 9.81 1.87 -5.60
CA LEU A 173 8.78 2.67 -4.95
C LEU A 173 8.34 3.78 -5.90
N VAL A 174 7.08 3.70 -6.32
CA VAL A 174 6.42 4.78 -7.05
C VAL A 174 5.63 5.62 -6.06
N ILE A 175 5.82 6.94 -6.11
CA ILE A 175 5.02 7.92 -5.37
C ILE A 175 4.40 8.88 -6.38
N GLN A 176 3.09 9.08 -6.31
CA GLN A 176 2.38 9.99 -7.21
C GLN A 176 1.21 10.67 -6.51
N GLN A 177 0.85 11.85 -6.99
CA GLN A 177 -0.40 12.47 -6.63
C GLN A 177 -1.58 11.74 -7.29
N VAL A 178 -2.69 11.63 -6.56
CA VAL A 178 -3.96 11.17 -7.11
C VAL A 178 -4.94 12.32 -7.08
N TYR A 179 -5.36 12.80 -8.24
CA TYR A 179 -6.32 13.89 -8.33
C TYR A 179 -7.74 13.39 -8.04
N ASN A 180 -8.40 14.01 -7.06
CA ASN A 180 -9.78 13.72 -6.70
C ASN A 180 -10.52 15.01 -6.31
N ASP A 181 -10.94 15.77 -7.32
CA ASP A 181 -11.67 17.03 -7.18
C ASP A 181 -13.14 16.85 -6.78
N THR A 182 -13.74 15.70 -7.12
CA THR A 182 -15.18 15.44 -6.91
C THR A 182 -15.55 14.87 -5.54
N LYS A 183 -14.56 14.61 -4.66
CA LYS A 183 -14.75 13.95 -3.36
C LYS A 183 -15.58 12.66 -3.47
N GLN A 184 -15.30 11.86 -4.49
CA GLN A 184 -15.97 10.58 -4.73
C GLN A 184 -15.07 9.41 -4.37
N LEU A 185 -15.66 8.37 -3.76
CA LEU A 185 -14.95 7.11 -3.47
C LEU A 185 -14.54 6.34 -4.74
N GLY A 186 -15.09 6.71 -5.90
CA GLY A 186 -14.76 6.12 -7.19
C GLY A 186 -13.25 6.19 -7.48
N THR A 187 -12.60 7.32 -7.22
CA THR A 187 -11.15 7.49 -7.43
C THR A 187 -10.31 6.58 -6.52
N ILE A 188 -10.74 6.42 -5.26
CA ILE A 188 -10.07 5.55 -4.28
C ILE A 188 -10.20 4.09 -4.74
N SER A 189 -11.38 3.73 -5.23
CA SER A 189 -11.65 2.39 -5.78
C SER A 189 -10.87 2.11 -7.05
N ALA A 190 -10.78 3.09 -7.95
CA ALA A 190 -10.00 3.00 -9.16
C ALA A 190 -8.50 2.77 -8.88
N ALA A 191 -7.94 3.42 -7.84
CA ALA A 191 -6.57 3.19 -7.42
C ALA A 191 -6.33 1.73 -6.97
N LEU A 192 -7.26 1.16 -6.20
CA LEU A 192 -7.19 -0.25 -5.82
C LEU A 192 -7.33 -1.18 -7.04
N LEU A 193 -8.31 -0.92 -7.92
CA LEU A 193 -8.55 -1.72 -9.12
C LEU A 193 -7.34 -1.72 -10.07
N ALA A 194 -6.69 -0.56 -10.24
CA ALA A 194 -5.45 -0.45 -11.00
C ALA A 194 -4.33 -1.32 -10.40
N ALA A 195 -4.17 -1.32 -9.08
CA ALA A 195 -3.17 -2.16 -8.40
C ALA A 195 -3.49 -3.67 -8.48
N LEU A 196 -4.77 -4.04 -8.42
CA LEU A 196 -5.23 -5.43 -8.56
C LEU A 196 -5.04 -5.97 -9.98
N GLY A 197 -5.14 -5.11 -10.98
CA GLY A 197 -5.12 -5.48 -12.40
C GLY A 197 -6.41 -6.17 -12.86
N PRO A 198 -6.55 -6.42 -14.18
CA PRO A 198 -7.75 -7.00 -14.76
C PRO A 198 -7.91 -8.47 -14.39
N LYS A 199 -9.12 -8.86 -13.99
CA LYS A 199 -9.51 -10.26 -13.76
C LYS A 199 -11.04 -10.40 -13.93
N PRO A 200 -11.54 -11.39 -14.68
CA PRO A 200 -12.98 -11.65 -14.74
C PRO A 200 -13.54 -12.02 -13.37
N ALA A 201 -14.76 -11.59 -13.06
CA ALA A 201 -15.45 -12.01 -11.85
C ALA A 201 -15.73 -13.52 -11.84
N LEU A 202 -15.49 -14.16 -10.70
CA LEU A 202 -15.86 -15.55 -10.44
C LEU A 202 -17.39 -15.67 -10.42
N ARG A 203 -17.94 -16.69 -11.10
CA ARG A 203 -19.39 -16.85 -11.27
C ARG A 203 -20.00 -17.72 -10.17
N PHE A 204 -20.72 -17.09 -9.25
CA PHE A 204 -21.51 -17.75 -8.22
C PHE A 204 -22.58 -16.83 -7.63
N THR A 205 -23.58 -17.43 -6.98
CA THR A 205 -24.56 -16.70 -6.18
C THR A 205 -23.92 -16.25 -4.86
N SER A 206 -24.00 -14.95 -4.55
CA SER A 206 -23.43 -14.42 -3.31
C SER A 206 -24.09 -15.03 -2.07
N PHE A 207 -23.32 -15.12 -0.99
CA PHE A 207 -23.83 -15.56 0.31
C PHE A 207 -23.11 -14.84 1.44
N THR A 208 -23.71 -14.89 2.62
CA THR A 208 -23.28 -14.14 3.79
C THR A 208 -23.30 -15.06 5.00
N ALA A 209 -22.30 -14.92 5.87
CA ALA A 209 -22.22 -15.62 7.14
C ALA A 209 -21.70 -14.67 8.23
N THR A 210 -22.05 -14.95 9.48
CA THR A 210 -21.48 -14.19 10.62
C THR A 210 -20.04 -14.59 10.85
N GLN A 211 -19.24 -13.67 11.41
CA GLN A 211 -17.86 -13.97 11.80
C GLN A 211 -17.78 -15.12 12.81
N ALA A 212 -18.80 -15.28 13.67
CA ALA A 212 -18.87 -16.39 14.64
C ALA A 212 -19.01 -17.74 13.93
N GLN A 213 -19.88 -17.83 12.92
CA GLN A 213 -20.03 -19.04 12.10
C GLN A 213 -18.76 -19.38 11.33
N LEU A 214 -18.07 -18.37 10.78
CA LEU A 214 -16.87 -18.57 9.98
C LEU A 214 -15.64 -18.99 10.80
N ARG A 215 -15.62 -18.78 12.12
CA ARG A 215 -14.50 -19.23 12.98
C ARG A 215 -14.36 -20.75 13.04
N GLU A 216 -15.45 -21.47 12.87
CA GLU A 216 -15.47 -22.93 12.90
C GLU A 216 -15.17 -23.55 11.51
N VAL A 217 -14.99 -22.70 10.48
CA VAL A 217 -14.74 -23.13 9.11
C VAL A 217 -13.23 -23.28 8.88
N GLU A 218 -12.73 -24.49 9.08
CA GLU A 218 -11.34 -24.86 8.85
C GLU A 218 -11.23 -26.22 8.14
N GLY A 219 -10.08 -26.49 7.54
CA GLY A 219 -9.78 -27.79 6.93
C GLY A 219 -9.49 -27.71 5.43
N THR A 220 -9.74 -28.82 4.75
CA THR A 220 -9.56 -28.96 3.30
C THR A 220 -10.61 -28.19 2.52
N ALA A 221 -10.44 -28.06 1.20
CA ALA A 221 -11.44 -27.44 0.34
C ALA A 221 -12.82 -28.13 0.45
N GLU A 222 -12.85 -29.44 0.71
CA GLU A 222 -14.10 -30.19 0.90
C GLU A 222 -14.77 -29.88 2.24
N ASP A 223 -13.99 -29.74 3.31
CA ASP A 223 -14.49 -29.34 4.64
C ASP A 223 -15.10 -27.92 4.58
N VAL A 224 -14.38 -26.99 3.96
CA VAL A 224 -14.84 -25.60 3.75
C VAL A 224 -16.10 -25.57 2.87
N ARG A 225 -16.14 -26.36 1.80
CA ARG A 225 -17.31 -26.47 0.93
C ARG A 225 -18.52 -26.96 1.71
N GLN A 226 -18.36 -28.01 2.51
CA GLN A 226 -19.45 -28.59 3.28
C GLN A 226 -19.97 -27.59 4.33
N ALA A 227 -19.07 -26.91 5.04
CA ALA A 227 -19.44 -25.87 5.99
C ALA A 227 -20.22 -24.72 5.33
N PHE A 228 -19.81 -24.25 4.14
CA PHE A 228 -20.56 -23.21 3.43
C PHE A 228 -21.97 -23.65 3.01
N VAL A 229 -22.16 -24.92 2.63
CA VAL A 229 -23.51 -25.46 2.35
C VAL A 229 -24.37 -25.46 3.60
N GLU A 230 -23.80 -25.82 4.76
CA GLU A 230 -24.49 -25.80 6.06
C GLU A 230 -24.86 -24.39 6.51
N LEU A 231 -24.05 -23.39 6.12
CA LEU A 231 -24.33 -21.96 6.30
C LEU A 231 -25.33 -21.39 5.28
N GLY A 232 -25.88 -22.23 4.39
CA GLY A 232 -26.95 -21.85 3.47
C GLY A 232 -26.48 -21.39 2.08
N ALA A 233 -25.19 -21.53 1.75
CA ALA A 233 -24.71 -21.27 0.39
C ALA A 233 -25.24 -22.34 -0.59
N GLU A 234 -25.53 -21.91 -1.82
CA GLU A 234 -25.81 -22.83 -2.92
C GLU A 234 -24.62 -23.78 -3.14
N ARG A 235 -24.86 -25.06 -3.44
CA ARG A 235 -23.79 -26.05 -3.67
C ARG A 235 -22.74 -25.60 -4.67
N HIS A 236 -23.16 -24.98 -5.78
CA HIS A 236 -22.23 -24.43 -6.78
C HIS A 236 -21.37 -23.31 -6.18
N ALA A 237 -21.99 -22.35 -5.50
CA ALA A 237 -21.30 -21.25 -4.84
C ALA A 237 -20.29 -21.74 -3.78
N ALA A 238 -20.71 -22.64 -2.90
CA ALA A 238 -19.83 -23.25 -1.89
C ALA A 238 -18.62 -23.93 -2.53
N THR A 239 -18.82 -24.65 -3.64
CA THR A 239 -17.75 -25.37 -4.36
C THR A 239 -16.71 -24.41 -4.94
N VAL A 240 -17.14 -23.42 -5.71
CA VAL A 240 -16.20 -22.52 -6.39
C VAL A 240 -15.50 -21.57 -5.42
N VAL A 241 -16.19 -21.11 -4.36
CA VAL A 241 -15.60 -20.25 -3.34
C VAL A 241 -14.59 -21.03 -2.48
N ALA A 242 -14.93 -22.24 -2.02
CA ALA A 242 -13.99 -23.07 -1.26
C ALA A 242 -12.73 -23.37 -2.07
N ARG A 243 -12.87 -23.67 -3.36
CA ARG A 243 -11.73 -23.86 -4.26
C ARG A 243 -10.89 -22.58 -4.41
N ALA A 244 -11.52 -21.43 -4.65
CA ALA A 244 -10.81 -20.16 -4.79
C ALA A 244 -10.02 -19.76 -3.51
N LEU A 245 -10.55 -20.09 -2.33
CA LEU A 245 -9.83 -19.89 -1.05
C LEU A 245 -8.66 -20.85 -0.87
N ASN A 246 -8.76 -22.07 -1.38
CA ASN A 246 -7.74 -23.10 -1.23
C ASN A 246 -6.62 -22.99 -2.28
N GLU A 247 -6.97 -22.57 -3.50
CA GLU A 247 -6.08 -22.44 -4.67
C GLU A 247 -6.04 -20.98 -5.21
N PRO A 248 -5.73 -19.97 -4.38
CA PRO A 248 -5.62 -18.60 -4.85
C PRO A 248 -4.34 -18.40 -5.67
N THR A 249 -4.45 -17.72 -6.81
CA THR A 249 -3.29 -17.23 -7.58
C THR A 249 -2.79 -15.89 -7.03
N ARG A 250 -3.70 -15.10 -6.46
CA ARG A 250 -3.38 -13.80 -5.84
C ARG A 250 -4.38 -13.49 -4.73
N ARG A 251 -3.90 -12.88 -3.65
CA ARG A 251 -4.73 -12.39 -2.54
C ARG A 251 -4.38 -10.94 -2.22
N ALA A 252 -5.41 -10.10 -2.14
CA ALA A 252 -5.28 -8.73 -1.67
C ALA A 252 -6.00 -8.56 -0.33
N GLU A 253 -5.32 -7.92 0.61
CA GLU A 253 -5.92 -7.46 1.87
C GLU A 253 -5.92 -5.95 1.89
N VAL A 254 -7.10 -5.36 2.09
CA VAL A 254 -7.34 -3.92 2.08
C VAL A 254 -7.90 -3.51 3.43
N VAL A 255 -7.28 -2.51 4.05
CA VAL A 255 -7.74 -1.94 5.31
C VAL A 255 -7.70 -0.42 5.25
N LEU A 256 -8.68 0.24 5.86
CA LEU A 256 -8.67 1.68 6.03
C LEU A 256 -8.20 2.05 7.44
N GLY A 257 -7.46 3.15 7.56
CA GLY A 257 -7.09 3.77 8.82
C GLY A 257 -7.47 5.24 8.81
N GLN A 258 -7.97 5.70 9.96
CA GLN A 258 -8.18 7.10 10.26
C GLN A 258 -7.13 7.54 11.28
N TYR A 259 -6.58 8.73 11.12
CA TYR A 259 -5.64 9.31 12.06
C TYR A 259 -6.31 10.46 12.82
N SER A 260 -6.07 10.54 14.12
CA SER A 260 -6.41 11.68 14.98
C SER A 260 -5.19 12.15 15.77
N VAL A 261 -5.36 13.18 16.59
CA VAL A 261 -4.36 13.64 17.57
C VAL A 261 -3.95 12.53 18.54
N ASP A 262 -4.85 11.60 18.85
CA ASP A 262 -4.62 10.48 19.78
C ASP A 262 -3.95 9.27 19.10
N GLY A 263 -3.78 9.32 17.78
CA GLY A 263 -3.09 8.30 16.99
C GLY A 263 -3.95 7.68 15.90
N ARG A 264 -3.51 6.53 15.39
CA ARG A 264 -4.18 5.81 14.30
C ARG A 264 -5.28 4.91 14.85
N VAL A 265 -6.50 5.09 14.37
CA VAL A 265 -7.62 4.18 14.57
C VAL A 265 -7.82 3.36 13.29
N GLN A 266 -7.76 2.03 13.44
CA GLN A 266 -7.90 1.09 12.33
C GLN A 266 -8.86 -0.04 12.76
N PRO A 267 -9.95 -0.27 12.02
CA PRO A 267 -10.79 -1.44 12.22
C PRO A 267 -9.94 -2.72 12.08
N ARG A 268 -10.14 -3.70 12.97
CA ARG A 268 -9.48 -5.02 12.90
C ARG A 268 -10.14 -5.93 11.85
N ILE A 269 -10.50 -5.36 10.71
CA ILE A 269 -11.34 -5.95 9.69
C ILE A 269 -10.84 -5.47 8.33
N SER A 270 -10.81 -6.37 7.33
CA SER A 270 -10.31 -6.08 5.99
C SER A 270 -11.32 -6.47 4.91
N LEU A 271 -11.29 -5.72 3.82
CA LEU A 271 -11.79 -6.20 2.53
C LEU A 271 -10.74 -7.16 1.98
N THR A 272 -11.17 -8.34 1.54
CA THR A 272 -10.28 -9.31 0.90
C THR A 272 -10.68 -9.50 -0.56
N VAL A 273 -9.71 -9.47 -1.46
CA VAL A 273 -9.89 -9.84 -2.86
C VAL A 273 -9.09 -11.10 -3.12
N VAL A 274 -9.71 -12.09 -3.76
CA VAL A 274 -9.06 -13.37 -4.08
C VAL A 274 -9.21 -13.62 -5.57
N ASP A 275 -8.08 -13.73 -6.24
CA ASP A 275 -8.02 -14.21 -7.62
C ASP A 275 -7.65 -15.69 -7.61
N SER A 276 -8.36 -16.45 -8.43
CA SER A 276 -8.08 -17.85 -8.75
C SER A 276 -8.00 -18.02 -10.27
N GLU A 277 -7.67 -19.20 -10.76
CA GLU A 277 -7.77 -19.49 -12.20
C GLU A 277 -9.19 -19.25 -12.75
N ALA A 278 -10.23 -19.50 -11.94
CA ALA A 278 -11.62 -19.38 -12.34
C ALA A 278 -12.17 -17.93 -12.32
N GLY A 279 -11.48 -16.99 -11.68
CA GLY A 279 -11.90 -15.59 -11.60
C GLY A 279 -11.59 -14.92 -10.26
N ARG A 280 -12.04 -13.67 -10.13
CA ARG A 280 -11.93 -12.83 -8.93
C ARG A 280 -13.18 -12.92 -8.07
N MET A 281 -13.00 -13.01 -6.76
CA MET A 281 -14.06 -12.80 -5.78
C MET A 281 -13.64 -11.77 -4.74
N VAL A 282 -14.64 -11.19 -4.10
CA VAL A 282 -14.46 -10.19 -3.05
C VAL A 282 -15.17 -10.68 -1.79
N VAL A 283 -14.51 -10.50 -0.65
CA VAL A 283 -15.03 -10.82 0.68
C VAL A 283 -15.13 -9.52 1.46
N THR A 284 -16.37 -9.05 1.68
CA THR A 284 -16.64 -7.75 2.28
C THR A 284 -17.18 -7.92 3.70
N PRO A 285 -16.61 -7.22 4.68
CA PRO A 285 -17.15 -7.15 6.03
C PRO A 285 -18.23 -6.06 6.17
N ARG A 286 -19.18 -6.26 7.08
CA ARG A 286 -20.19 -5.25 7.45
C ARG A 286 -20.74 -5.54 8.86
N TYR A 287 -21.00 -4.50 9.66
CA TYR A 287 -21.84 -4.65 10.85
C TYR A 287 -23.32 -4.68 10.48
N GLY A 288 -24.05 -5.69 10.96
CA GLY A 288 -25.49 -5.76 10.86
C GLY A 288 -26.18 -4.85 11.90
N ILE A 289 -27.50 -4.72 11.80
CA ILE A 289 -28.32 -4.01 12.80
C ILE A 289 -28.25 -4.71 14.16
N ASP A 290 -27.91 -6.00 14.16
CA ASP A 290 -27.68 -6.85 15.33
C ASP A 290 -26.30 -6.66 15.97
N ASP A 291 -25.51 -5.68 15.52
CA ASP A 291 -24.14 -5.40 15.94
C ASP A 291 -23.18 -6.58 15.73
N GLN A 292 -23.58 -7.56 14.91
CA GLN A 292 -22.73 -8.67 14.52
C GLN A 292 -21.92 -8.30 13.28
N LEU A 293 -20.68 -8.80 13.25
CA LEU A 293 -19.85 -8.71 12.06
C LEU A 293 -20.28 -9.79 11.07
N TRP A 294 -20.86 -9.35 9.96
CA TRP A 294 -21.24 -10.18 8.83
C TRP A 294 -20.17 -10.10 7.74
N THR A 295 -19.92 -11.23 7.10
CA THR A 295 -18.99 -11.37 5.99
C THR A 295 -19.75 -11.87 4.78
N THR A 296 -19.65 -11.14 3.66
CA THR A 296 -20.32 -11.46 2.40
C THR A 296 -19.30 -11.86 1.35
N TYR A 297 -19.55 -12.96 0.65
CA TYR A 297 -18.79 -13.44 -0.49
C TYR A 297 -19.49 -13.03 -1.78
N LEU A 298 -18.80 -12.29 -2.65
CA LEU A 298 -19.35 -11.68 -3.87
C LEU A 298 -18.49 -12.05 -5.09
N PRO A 299 -19.10 -12.23 -6.28
CA PRO A 299 -18.40 -12.09 -7.55
C PRO A 299 -17.60 -10.79 -7.55
N GLY A 300 -16.33 -10.85 -7.92
CA GLY A 300 -15.40 -9.74 -7.74
C GLY A 300 -15.27 -8.83 -8.96
N ASP A 301 -16.39 -8.23 -9.37
CA ASP A 301 -16.37 -7.14 -10.36
C ASP A 301 -16.01 -5.80 -9.72
N ASP A 302 -15.83 -4.77 -10.56
CA ASP A 302 -15.42 -3.43 -10.11
C ASP A 302 -16.43 -2.81 -9.14
N ALA A 303 -17.73 -3.11 -9.32
CA ALA A 303 -18.79 -2.63 -8.45
C ALA A 303 -18.71 -3.28 -7.05
N ALA A 304 -18.40 -4.58 -6.98
CA ALA A 304 -18.18 -5.28 -5.72
C ALA A 304 -16.95 -4.76 -4.96
N VAL A 305 -15.86 -4.43 -5.67
CA VAL A 305 -14.67 -3.81 -5.06
C VAL A 305 -15.01 -2.42 -4.52
N HIS A 306 -15.72 -1.60 -5.30
CA HIS A 306 -16.18 -0.28 -4.86
C HIS A 306 -17.10 -0.36 -3.63
N ALA A 307 -18.08 -1.25 -3.65
CA ALA A 307 -18.98 -1.49 -2.52
C ALA A 307 -18.23 -1.99 -1.27
N GLY A 308 -17.18 -2.81 -1.45
CA GLY A 308 -16.29 -3.24 -0.38
C GLY A 308 -15.52 -2.10 0.27
N ILE A 309 -15.02 -1.13 -0.51
CA ILE A 309 -14.37 0.06 0.02
C ILE A 309 -15.37 0.92 0.79
N ALA A 310 -16.56 1.16 0.22
CA ALA A 310 -17.62 1.89 0.92
C ALA A 310 -17.98 1.21 2.25
N ALA A 311 -18.08 -0.13 2.26
CA ALA A 311 -18.33 -0.88 3.49
C ALA A 311 -17.21 -0.68 4.52
N LEU A 312 -15.94 -0.63 4.12
CA LEU A 312 -14.83 -0.32 5.05
C LEU A 312 -14.89 1.10 5.59
N VAL A 313 -15.33 2.08 4.79
CA VAL A 313 -15.49 3.47 5.25
C VAL A 313 -16.51 3.56 6.37
N GLU A 314 -17.62 2.83 6.27
CA GLU A 314 -18.65 2.77 7.33
C GLU A 314 -18.15 2.18 8.65
N LEU A 315 -17.04 1.44 8.64
CA LEU A 315 -16.42 0.88 9.86
C LEU A 315 -15.50 1.87 10.58
N LEU A 316 -15.22 3.02 9.97
CA LEU A 316 -14.38 4.06 10.58
C LEU A 316 -15.19 4.90 11.58
N PRO A 317 -14.55 5.48 12.61
CA PRO A 317 -15.23 6.35 13.58
C PRO A 317 -16.06 7.47 12.94
N VAL A 318 -15.49 8.18 11.96
CA VAL A 318 -16.17 9.31 11.28
C VAL A 318 -17.06 8.85 10.12
N ARG A 319 -16.96 7.58 9.69
CA ARG A 319 -17.73 7.00 8.57
C ARG A 319 -17.63 7.80 7.26
N SER A 320 -16.55 8.55 7.10
CA SER A 320 -16.28 9.32 5.89
C SER A 320 -14.79 9.29 5.59
N TRP A 321 -14.45 9.11 4.32
CA TRP A 321 -13.09 9.28 3.84
C TRP A 321 -12.70 10.75 3.74
N PHE A 322 -13.65 11.66 3.46
CA PHE A 322 -13.37 13.05 3.07
C PHE A 322 -13.55 14.06 4.20
N ASP A 323 -14.37 13.74 5.21
CA ASP A 323 -14.81 14.70 6.23
C ASP A 323 -14.03 14.59 7.53
N THR A 324 -12.83 14.00 7.50
CA THR A 324 -11.99 13.85 8.69
C THR A 324 -10.67 14.57 8.52
N ARG A 325 -10.23 15.25 9.56
CA ARG A 325 -8.87 15.77 9.67
C ARG A 325 -8.23 15.25 10.94
N ARG A 326 -6.93 15.00 10.88
CA ARG A 326 -6.16 14.53 12.03
C ARG A 326 -6.25 15.47 13.23
N THR A 327 -6.37 16.77 12.95
CA THR A 327 -6.45 17.83 13.95
C THR A 327 -7.86 18.08 14.47
N ASP A 328 -8.88 17.40 13.96
CA ASP A 328 -10.22 17.50 14.51
C ASP A 328 -10.19 16.95 15.93
N LEU A 329 -10.50 17.80 16.90
CA LEU A 329 -10.66 17.40 18.29
C LEU A 329 -11.76 16.35 18.32
N GLY A 330 -11.44 15.14 18.81
CA GLY A 330 -12.40 14.05 18.91
C GLY A 330 -13.69 14.56 19.53
N GLY A 331 -14.73 14.68 18.70
CA GLY A 331 -16.05 15.02 19.19
C GLY A 331 -16.42 13.95 20.20
N THR A 332 -16.53 14.34 21.47
CA THR A 332 -17.17 13.52 22.49
C THR A 332 -18.56 13.16 21.98
N THR A 333 -18.72 11.95 21.45
CA THR A 333 -20.05 11.37 21.24
C THR A 333 -20.65 11.18 22.64
N SER A 334 -21.60 12.06 22.97
CA SER A 334 -22.54 11.87 24.08
C SER A 334 -23.58 10.82 23.71
#